data_AF-A0A7X3PIW0-F1
#
_entry.id   AF-A0A7X3PIW0-F1
#
_cell.length_a   1.000
_cell.length_b   1.000
_cell.length_c   1.000
_cell.angle_alpha   90.00
_cell.angle_beta   90.00
_cell.angle_gamma   90.00
#
_symmetry.space_group_name_H-M   'P 1'
#
loop_
_entity.id
_entity.type
_entity.pdbx_description
1 polymer ?
#
loop_
_entity_poly.entity_id
_entity_poly.type
_entity_poly.pdbx_seq_one_letter_code
_entity_poly.pdbx_strand_id
1 'polypeptide(L)'
;MRKSRFFLPLLAMFAVSASALAGQQRNMTPEERARMAAERERRVQEELVSERPIEAFDTVWIEEMTWMEVRDAMAAGKTTAIITTGGIEQNGPYLATGKHNYVLQGACEGVARELGNALCAPIVKLVPEGDIDEPSGHMRYPGTISLRQETFEAVLDDVASSLKAHGFEHVILFGDSGGNQSGMEAVAARLNERWYDAQAHFIPEFYRYRDVHQWMNDELGIFETDPEGIHDDFVITAIMMVEDPTMVRYDERVAAGRASINGVSIAPREEAIATGRKLLRFRVDETVKAIRASIEASMAEAGR
;
A
#
# COMPACT_ATOMS: atom_id res chain seq x y z
N MET A 1 57.91 7.74 0.37
CA MET A 1 57.90 7.47 1.83
C MET A 1 56.54 7.95 2.34
N ARG A 2 55.58 7.09 2.67
CA ARG A 2 55.44 6.40 3.96
C ARG A 2 54.43 5.26 3.76
N LYS A 3 54.86 4.00 3.91
CA LYS A 3 53.97 2.82 3.88
C LYS A 3 53.34 2.69 5.27
N SER A 4 52.02 2.80 5.37
CA SER A 4 51.27 2.38 6.57
C SER A 4 50.76 0.97 6.34
N ARG A 5 51.22 0.02 7.16
CA ARG A 5 50.74 -1.36 7.20
C ARG A 5 49.56 -1.41 8.17
N PHE A 6 48.35 -1.62 7.67
CA PHE A 6 47.21 -2.01 8.50
C PHE A 6 47.32 -3.50 8.83
N PHE A 7 47.44 -3.82 10.11
CA PHE A 7 47.22 -5.15 10.66
C PHE A 7 45.72 -5.35 10.82
N LEU A 8 45.15 -6.34 10.12
CA LEU A 8 43.77 -6.79 10.32
C LEU A 8 43.80 -7.98 11.28
N PRO A 9 43.14 -7.97 12.45
CA PRO A 9 43.00 -9.17 13.25
C PRO A 9 41.94 -10.07 12.60
N LEU A 10 42.30 -11.33 12.38
CA LEU A 10 41.41 -12.36 11.88
C LEU A 10 40.42 -12.71 13.00
N LEU A 11 39.23 -12.11 12.98
CA LEU A 11 38.13 -12.49 13.86
C LEU A 11 37.55 -13.81 13.32
N ALA A 12 37.87 -14.93 13.96
CA ALA A 12 37.28 -16.22 13.63
C ALA A 12 35.80 -16.23 14.05
N MET A 13 34.90 -15.90 13.13
CA MET A 13 33.47 -16.20 13.29
C MET A 13 33.27 -17.71 13.17
N PHE A 14 32.92 -18.36 14.27
CA PHE A 14 32.35 -19.71 14.22
C PHE A 14 30.94 -19.61 13.61
N ALA A 15 30.86 -19.79 12.30
CA ALA A 15 29.58 -20.02 11.63
C ALA A 15 29.08 -21.42 12.00
N VAL A 16 28.18 -21.51 12.98
CA VAL A 16 27.44 -22.75 13.24
C VAL A 16 26.45 -22.93 12.10
N SER A 17 26.64 -23.97 11.29
CA SER A 17 25.77 -24.25 10.15
C SER A 17 24.38 -24.69 10.61
N ALA A 18 23.33 -24.34 9.87
CA ALA A 18 21.95 -24.76 10.14
C ALA A 18 21.80 -26.30 10.25
N SER A 19 22.66 -27.06 9.57
CA SER A 19 22.73 -28.52 9.64
C SER A 19 23.26 -29.04 10.99
N ALA A 20 24.19 -28.32 11.63
CA ALA A 20 24.68 -28.66 12.96
C ALA A 20 23.63 -28.40 14.05
N LEU A 21 22.90 -27.28 13.94
CA LEU A 21 21.75 -26.95 14.81
C LEU A 21 20.61 -27.99 14.69
N ALA A 22 20.30 -28.41 13.46
CA ALA A 22 19.29 -29.44 13.22
C ALA A 22 19.70 -30.84 13.74
N GLY A 23 21.00 -31.18 13.65
CA GLY A 23 21.54 -32.42 14.22
C GLY A 23 21.50 -32.42 15.76
N GLN A 24 21.71 -31.26 16.38
CA GLN A 24 21.68 -31.09 17.84
C GLN A 24 20.25 -31.17 18.41
N GLN A 25 19.23 -30.69 17.67
CA GLN A 25 17.82 -30.83 18.05
C GLN A 25 17.29 -32.28 18.01
N ARG A 26 17.85 -33.15 17.16
CA ARG A 26 17.42 -34.56 17.04
C ARG A 26 17.75 -35.43 18.26
N ASN A 27 18.77 -35.07 19.03
CA ASN A 27 19.23 -35.83 20.20
C ASN A 27 18.66 -35.34 21.53
N MET A 28 17.79 -34.33 21.52
CA MET A 28 17.20 -33.77 22.74
C MET A 28 16.05 -34.63 23.26
N THR A 29 15.95 -34.74 24.59
CA THR A 29 14.76 -35.29 25.23
C THR A 29 13.55 -34.36 25.05
N PRO A 30 12.31 -34.85 25.21
CA PRO A 30 11.12 -33.99 25.22
C PRO A 30 11.21 -32.84 26.26
N GLU A 31 11.79 -33.10 27.44
CA GLU A 31 11.96 -32.10 28.50
C GLU A 31 12.97 -31.01 28.09
N GLU A 32 14.08 -31.39 27.46
CA GLU A 32 15.06 -30.43 26.95
C GLU A 32 14.46 -29.56 25.85
N ARG A 33 13.64 -30.14 24.95
CA ARG A 33 12.93 -29.39 23.90
C ARG A 33 11.94 -28.40 24.51
N ALA A 34 11.18 -28.81 25.52
CA ALA A 34 10.24 -27.95 26.23
C ALA A 34 10.96 -26.79 26.94
N ARG A 35 12.07 -27.06 27.64
CA ARG A 35 12.88 -26.04 28.30
C ARG A 35 13.43 -25.02 27.30
N MET A 36 13.94 -25.46 26.16
CA MET A 36 14.41 -24.56 25.11
C MET A 36 13.29 -23.75 24.47
N ALA A 37 12.10 -24.32 24.27
CA ALA A 37 10.94 -23.58 23.77
C ALA A 37 10.51 -22.50 24.76
N ALA A 38 10.44 -22.82 26.06
CA ALA A 38 10.11 -21.86 27.11
C ALA A 38 11.14 -20.73 27.23
N GLU A 39 12.43 -21.03 27.07
CA GLU A 39 13.47 -20.01 27.08
C GLU A 39 13.37 -19.08 25.86
N ARG A 40 13.10 -19.62 24.66
CA ARG A 40 12.86 -18.82 23.46
C ARG A 40 11.65 -17.91 23.63
N GLU A 41 10.55 -18.44 24.15
CA GLU A 41 9.34 -17.66 24.41
C GLU A 41 9.62 -16.54 25.40
N ARG A 42 10.34 -16.83 26.51
CA ARG A 42 10.72 -15.81 27.49
C ARG A 42 11.52 -14.67 26.84
N ARG A 43 12.49 -14.99 25.97
CA ARG A 43 13.29 -13.98 25.24
C ARG A 43 12.43 -13.13 24.33
N VAL A 44 11.49 -13.73 23.60
CA VAL A 44 10.53 -12.99 22.76
C VAL A 44 9.70 -12.04 23.62
N GLN A 45 9.18 -12.50 24.77
CA GLN A 45 8.42 -11.63 25.68
C GLN A 45 9.27 -10.49 26.25
N GLU A 46 10.53 -10.75 26.62
CA GLU A 46 11.49 -9.73 27.05
C GLU A 46 11.76 -8.70 25.93
N GLU A 47 11.92 -9.14 24.68
CA GLU A 47 12.09 -8.27 23.51
C GLU A 47 10.83 -7.42 23.27
N LEU A 48 9.63 -8.04 23.27
CA LEU A 48 8.35 -7.37 22.99
C LEU A 48 8.05 -6.20 23.93
N VAL A 49 8.53 -6.24 25.17
CA VAL A 49 8.34 -5.14 26.15
C VAL A 49 9.55 -4.22 26.28
N SER A 50 10.64 -4.50 25.56
CA SER A 50 11.87 -3.69 25.66
C SER A 50 11.68 -2.29 25.08
N GLU A 51 12.34 -1.31 25.69
CA GLU A 51 12.35 0.05 25.19
C GLU A 51 13.05 0.11 23.83
N ARG A 52 12.49 0.93 22.93
CA ARG A 52 13.07 1.13 21.61
C ARG A 52 14.41 1.87 21.73
N PRO A 53 15.50 1.39 21.11
CA PRO A 53 16.85 1.90 21.39
C PRO A 53 17.24 3.15 20.58
N ILE A 54 16.40 3.60 19.64
CA ILE A 54 16.66 4.72 18.73
C ILE A 54 15.38 5.54 18.51
N GLU A 55 15.51 6.74 17.95
CA GLU A 55 14.38 7.62 17.60
C GLU A 55 13.57 7.10 16.41
N ALA A 56 12.30 7.50 16.32
CA ALA A 56 11.37 6.98 15.31
C ALA A 56 11.56 7.67 13.96
N PHE A 57 11.47 6.92 12.88
CA PHE A 57 11.35 7.49 11.54
C PHE A 57 9.94 8.06 11.31
N ASP A 58 9.84 9.29 10.81
CA ASP A 58 8.54 9.94 10.51
C ASP A 58 7.96 9.38 9.22
N THR A 59 7.25 8.27 9.36
CA THR A 59 6.50 7.62 8.30
C THR A 59 5.16 7.12 8.83
N VAL A 60 4.24 6.86 7.91
CA VAL A 60 2.98 6.14 8.18
C VAL A 60 2.97 4.75 7.54
N TRP A 61 4.03 4.36 6.83
CA TRP A 61 4.13 3.07 6.13
C TRP A 61 4.72 1.99 7.03
N ILE A 62 3.96 0.93 7.29
CA ILE A 62 4.40 -0.19 8.14
C ILE A 62 5.69 -0.84 7.60
N GLU A 63 5.88 -0.92 6.28
CA GLU A 63 7.10 -1.49 5.67
C GLU A 63 8.37 -0.64 5.81
N GLU A 64 8.22 0.63 6.19
CA GLU A 64 9.34 1.53 6.48
C GLU A 64 9.66 1.59 7.98
N MET A 65 8.75 1.08 8.81
CA MET A 65 8.89 1.04 10.26
C MET A 65 9.57 -0.24 10.72
N THR A 66 10.40 -0.12 11.76
CA THR A 66 10.79 -1.24 12.61
C THR A 66 9.58 -1.76 13.38
N TRP A 67 9.58 -3.04 13.77
CA TRP A 67 8.48 -3.63 14.54
C TRP A 67 8.24 -2.90 15.88
N MET A 68 9.29 -2.32 16.49
CA MET A 68 9.18 -1.53 17.71
C MET A 68 8.47 -0.20 17.46
N GLU A 69 8.72 0.46 16.33
CA GLU A 69 7.99 1.69 15.96
C GLU A 69 6.52 1.38 15.73
N VAL A 70 6.18 0.25 15.08
CA VAL A 70 4.78 -0.17 14.91
C VAL A 70 4.11 -0.40 16.26
N ARG A 71 4.74 -1.19 17.15
CA ARG A 71 4.26 -1.43 18.52
C ARG A 71 4.02 -0.13 19.27
N ASP A 72 5.00 0.76 19.28
CA ASP A 72 4.93 2.02 20.02
C ASP A 72 3.86 2.96 19.43
N ALA A 73 3.71 3.00 18.10
CA ALA A 73 2.68 3.78 17.43
C ALA A 73 1.26 3.26 17.75
N MET A 74 1.07 1.94 17.77
CA MET A 74 -0.20 1.33 18.20
C MET A 74 -0.52 1.68 19.65
N ALA A 75 0.46 1.58 20.55
CA ALA A 75 0.31 1.99 21.95
C ALA A 75 0.02 3.49 22.10
N ALA A 76 0.49 4.32 21.17
CA ALA A 76 0.21 5.75 21.10
C ALA A 76 -1.13 6.09 20.42
N GLY A 77 -1.95 5.10 20.06
CA GLY A 77 -3.31 5.28 19.54
C GLY A 77 -3.45 5.14 18.03
N LYS A 78 -2.48 4.56 17.32
CA LYS A 78 -2.69 4.11 15.93
C LYS A 78 -3.54 2.84 15.90
N THR A 79 -4.86 2.98 15.82
CA THR A 79 -5.82 1.86 15.85
C THR A 79 -6.31 1.44 14.46
N THR A 80 -6.02 2.21 13.41
CA THR A 80 -6.48 1.95 12.04
C THR A 80 -5.32 1.49 11.15
N ALA A 81 -5.51 0.41 10.40
CA ALA A 81 -4.61 0.02 9.32
C ALA A 81 -5.30 0.20 7.96
N ILE A 82 -4.55 0.67 6.96
CA ILE A 82 -5.06 0.91 5.60
C ILE A 82 -4.36 -0.05 4.64
N ILE A 83 -5.13 -0.90 3.97
CA ILE A 83 -4.69 -1.75 2.87
C ILE A 83 -5.14 -1.09 1.57
N THR A 84 -4.19 -0.80 0.70
CA THR A 84 -4.50 -0.28 -0.63
C THR A 84 -4.21 -1.30 -1.72
N THR A 85 -5.06 -1.36 -2.75
CA THR A 85 -4.91 -2.30 -3.87
C THR A 85 -4.67 -1.55 -5.17
N GLY A 86 -3.49 -1.73 -5.75
CA GLY A 86 -3.08 -1.08 -6.99
C GLY A 86 -3.37 -1.96 -8.20
N GLY A 87 -2.33 -2.21 -8.98
CA GLY A 87 -2.39 -3.02 -10.19
C GLY A 87 -1.16 -2.88 -11.07
N ILE A 88 -1.01 -3.79 -12.03
CA ILE A 88 0.03 -3.76 -13.06
C ILE A 88 -0.63 -4.07 -14.39
N GLU A 89 -0.87 -3.04 -15.19
CA GLU A 89 -1.68 -3.11 -16.40
C GLU A 89 -1.18 -2.16 -17.51
N GLN A 90 -1.77 -2.27 -18.70
CA GLN A 90 -1.53 -1.33 -19.78
C GLN A 90 -2.13 0.04 -19.44
N ASN A 91 -1.35 1.10 -19.63
CA ASN A 91 -1.73 2.47 -19.26
C ASN A 91 -1.51 3.45 -20.43
N GLY A 92 -1.76 2.96 -21.65
CA GLY A 92 -1.34 3.64 -22.86
C GLY A 92 0.20 3.67 -23.03
N PRO A 93 0.69 4.50 -23.97
CA PRO A 93 2.10 4.49 -24.37
C PRO A 93 3.03 5.31 -23.46
N TYR A 94 2.47 6.11 -22.55
CA TYR A 94 3.23 7.15 -21.84
C TYR A 94 3.40 6.88 -20.34
N LEU A 95 2.52 6.09 -19.74
CA LEU A 95 2.59 5.79 -18.31
C LEU A 95 3.32 4.48 -18.05
N ALA A 96 3.98 4.39 -16.89
CA ALA A 96 4.43 3.12 -16.35
C ALA A 96 3.24 2.16 -16.11
N THR A 97 3.46 0.85 -16.25
CA THR A 97 2.41 -0.17 -16.06
C THR A 97 1.85 -0.19 -14.63
N GLY A 98 2.60 0.32 -13.66
CA GLY A 98 2.18 0.42 -12.27
C GLY A 98 1.50 1.73 -11.87
N LYS A 99 0.81 2.44 -12.79
CA LYS A 99 0.20 3.78 -12.53
C LYS A 99 -0.51 3.87 -11.18
N HIS A 100 -1.28 2.85 -10.86
CA HIS A 100 -2.09 2.73 -9.65
C HIS A 100 -1.26 2.78 -8.38
N ASN A 101 -0.08 2.16 -8.40
CA ASN A 101 0.78 2.10 -7.22
C ASN A 101 1.40 3.48 -6.93
N TYR A 102 1.69 4.29 -7.97
CA TYR A 102 2.16 5.66 -7.78
C TYR A 102 1.05 6.56 -7.23
N VAL A 103 -0.17 6.44 -7.75
CA VAL A 103 -1.33 7.16 -7.21
C VAL A 103 -1.54 6.82 -5.72
N LEU A 104 -1.44 5.54 -5.37
CA LEU A 104 -1.68 5.05 -4.00
C LEU A 104 -0.57 5.40 -3.01
N GLN A 105 0.65 5.69 -3.45
CA GLN A 105 1.73 6.21 -2.58
C GLN A 105 1.30 7.53 -1.93
N GLY A 106 0.99 8.54 -2.74
CA GLY A 106 0.52 9.82 -2.21
C GLY A 106 -0.83 9.72 -1.51
N ALA A 107 -1.74 8.88 -2.00
CA ALA A 107 -3.09 8.79 -1.46
C ALA A 107 -3.13 8.12 -0.07
N CYS A 108 -2.47 6.97 0.11
CA CYS A 108 -2.48 6.30 1.41
C CYS A 108 -1.79 7.18 2.46
N GLU A 109 -0.64 7.77 2.14
CA GLU A 109 0.05 8.66 3.06
C GLU A 109 -0.82 9.85 3.47
N GLY A 110 -1.44 10.52 2.49
CA GLY A 110 -2.35 11.64 2.76
C GLY A 110 -3.52 11.24 3.65
N VAL A 111 -4.17 10.11 3.37
CA VAL A 111 -5.30 9.60 4.15
C VAL A 111 -4.85 9.24 5.58
N ALA A 112 -3.74 8.51 5.73
CA ALA A 112 -3.27 8.08 7.05
C ALA A 112 -2.88 9.26 7.94
N ARG A 113 -2.19 10.26 7.38
CA ARG A 113 -1.82 11.48 8.10
C ARG A 113 -3.05 12.32 8.47
N GLU A 114 -4.03 12.46 7.58
CA GLU A 114 -5.25 13.23 7.83
C GLU A 114 -6.18 12.55 8.87
N LEU A 115 -6.23 11.21 8.90
CA LEU A 115 -6.93 10.48 9.96
C LEU A 115 -6.23 10.65 11.32
N GLY A 116 -4.90 10.73 11.33
CA GLY A 116 -4.10 10.92 12.54
C GLY A 116 -3.90 9.66 13.38
N ASN A 117 -4.80 8.68 13.30
CA ASN A 117 -4.75 7.41 14.02
C ASN A 117 -4.51 6.17 13.11
N ALA A 118 -4.04 6.39 11.88
CA ALA A 118 -3.87 5.32 10.90
C ALA A 118 -2.41 5.07 10.49
N LEU A 119 -2.15 3.85 10.01
CA LEU A 119 -0.92 3.41 9.34
C LEU A 119 -1.25 2.71 8.01
N CYS A 120 -0.41 2.88 7.00
CA CYS A 120 -0.49 2.22 5.71
C CYS A 120 0.23 0.87 5.74
N ALA A 121 -0.49 -0.20 5.40
CA ALA A 121 0.11 -1.46 5.02
C ALA A 121 0.77 -1.33 3.63
N PRO A 122 1.68 -2.26 3.25
CA PRO A 122 2.23 -2.30 1.90
C PRO A 122 1.13 -2.32 0.84
N ILE A 123 1.33 -1.57 -0.24
CA ILE A 123 0.40 -1.60 -1.38
C ILE A 123 0.33 -3.03 -1.94
N VAL A 124 -0.87 -3.57 -2.07
CA VAL A 124 -1.11 -4.83 -2.78
C VAL A 124 -1.05 -4.53 -4.28
N LYS A 125 0.14 -4.72 -4.85
CA LYS A 125 0.45 -4.34 -6.24
C LYS A 125 -0.12 -5.30 -7.29
N LEU A 126 -0.47 -6.52 -6.90
CA LEU A 126 -0.96 -7.57 -7.79
C LEU A 126 -2.44 -7.80 -7.53
N VAL A 127 -3.25 -7.63 -8.56
CA VAL A 127 -4.72 -7.67 -8.49
C VAL A 127 -5.26 -8.41 -9.72
N PRO A 128 -6.56 -8.70 -9.78
CA PRO A 128 -7.20 -9.20 -10.99
C PRO A 128 -7.20 -8.16 -12.11
N GLU A 129 -6.48 -8.45 -13.20
CA GLU A 129 -6.35 -7.58 -14.40
C GLU A 129 -6.92 -8.24 -15.67
N GLY A 130 -7.60 -9.38 -15.50
CA GLY A 130 -8.13 -10.23 -16.56
C GLY A 130 -7.72 -11.69 -16.42
N ASP A 131 -8.30 -12.55 -17.25
CA ASP A 131 -8.04 -13.99 -17.25
C ASP A 131 -6.62 -14.30 -17.74
N ILE A 132 -5.98 -15.29 -17.11
CA ILE A 132 -4.58 -15.66 -17.38
C ILE A 132 -4.49 -16.70 -18.52
N ASP A 133 -5.28 -17.77 -18.42
CA ASP A 133 -5.20 -18.91 -19.34
C ASP A 133 -5.77 -18.58 -20.73
N GLU A 134 -6.84 -17.78 -20.76
CA GLU A 134 -7.39 -17.18 -21.96
C GLU A 134 -7.34 -15.65 -21.82
N PRO A 135 -6.22 -15.00 -22.21
CA PRO A 135 -6.00 -13.57 -21.95
C PRO A 135 -7.19 -12.67 -22.27
N SER A 136 -7.76 -12.07 -21.22
CA SER A 136 -8.90 -11.15 -21.28
C SER A 136 -8.55 -9.81 -20.62
N GLY A 137 -9.37 -8.77 -20.82
CA GLY A 137 -9.12 -7.45 -20.23
C GLY A 137 -7.71 -6.91 -20.49
N HIS A 138 -7.03 -6.45 -19.44
CA HIS A 138 -5.66 -5.94 -19.52
C HIS A 138 -4.62 -7.05 -19.71
N MET A 139 -4.93 -8.31 -19.37
CA MET A 139 -4.02 -9.45 -19.62
C MET A 139 -3.71 -9.70 -21.09
N ARG A 140 -4.46 -9.08 -22.01
CA ARG A 140 -4.16 -9.06 -23.45
C ARG A 140 -2.90 -8.28 -23.81
N TYR A 141 -2.40 -7.44 -22.90
CA TYR A 141 -1.31 -6.53 -23.15
C TYR A 141 -0.02 -7.00 -22.45
N PRO A 142 1.13 -6.98 -23.16
CA PRO A 142 2.40 -7.36 -22.56
C PRO A 142 2.76 -6.51 -21.33
N GLY A 143 3.22 -7.17 -20.27
CA GLY A 143 3.63 -6.52 -19.03
C GLY A 143 2.54 -6.46 -17.96
N THR A 144 1.26 -6.69 -18.31
CA THR A 144 0.19 -6.88 -17.31
C THR A 144 0.47 -8.13 -16.47
N ILE A 145 0.23 -8.05 -15.16
CA ILE A 145 0.36 -9.17 -14.23
C ILE A 145 -0.95 -9.30 -13.45
N SER A 146 -1.70 -10.38 -13.68
CA SER A 146 -2.99 -10.64 -13.04
C SER A 146 -2.89 -11.71 -11.97
N LEU A 147 -3.64 -11.52 -10.87
CA LEU A 147 -4.02 -12.60 -9.95
C LEU A 147 -5.40 -13.13 -10.32
N ARG A 148 -5.63 -14.42 -10.09
CA ARG A 148 -6.99 -14.95 -10.03
C ARG A 148 -7.74 -14.32 -8.86
N GLN A 149 -9.03 -14.09 -9.03
CA GLN A 149 -9.89 -13.47 -8.03
C GLN A 149 -9.75 -14.13 -6.65
N GLU A 150 -9.81 -15.46 -6.58
CA GLU A 150 -9.72 -16.21 -5.32
C GLU A 150 -8.35 -16.07 -4.66
N THR A 151 -7.29 -15.87 -5.43
CA THR A 151 -5.93 -15.66 -4.90
C THR A 151 -5.79 -14.25 -4.35
N PHE A 152 -6.33 -13.24 -5.04
CA PHE A 152 -6.37 -11.87 -4.56
C PHE A 152 -7.15 -11.75 -3.25
N GLU A 153 -8.34 -12.34 -3.18
CA GLU A 153 -9.13 -12.33 -1.95
C GLU A 153 -8.44 -13.05 -0.79
N ALA A 154 -7.77 -14.17 -1.05
CA ALA A 154 -7.01 -14.89 -0.02
C ALA A 154 -5.85 -14.03 0.52
N VAL A 155 -5.13 -13.31 -0.36
CA VAL A 155 -4.07 -12.39 0.07
C VAL A 155 -4.63 -11.27 0.94
N LEU A 156 -5.74 -10.64 0.53
CA LEU A 156 -6.35 -9.57 1.34
C LEU A 156 -6.83 -10.06 2.69
N ASP A 157 -7.44 -11.25 2.73
CA ASP A 157 -7.92 -11.90 3.95
C ASP A 157 -6.76 -12.16 4.94
N ASP A 158 -5.64 -12.69 4.46
CA ASP A 158 -4.44 -12.95 5.26
C ASP A 158 -3.78 -11.65 5.75
N VAL A 159 -3.65 -10.64 4.89
CA VAL A 159 -3.06 -9.34 5.28
C VAL A 159 -3.93 -8.65 6.33
N ALA A 160 -5.24 -8.55 6.10
CA ALA A 160 -6.18 -7.94 7.03
C ALA A 160 -6.23 -8.70 8.37
N SER A 161 -6.24 -10.03 8.33
CA SER A 161 -6.24 -10.87 9.54
C SER A 161 -4.93 -10.76 10.32
N SER A 162 -3.80 -10.56 9.65
CA SER A 162 -2.50 -10.31 10.30
C SER A 162 -2.50 -8.98 11.04
N LEU A 163 -3.03 -7.91 10.42
CA LEU A 163 -3.17 -6.60 11.05
C LEU A 163 -4.12 -6.68 12.26
N LYS A 164 -5.27 -7.34 12.11
CA LYS A 164 -6.18 -7.61 13.23
C LYS A 164 -5.49 -8.37 14.35
N ALA A 165 -4.67 -9.38 14.04
CA ALA A 165 -3.94 -10.17 15.03
C ALA A 165 -2.92 -9.35 15.83
N HIS A 166 -2.39 -8.26 15.25
CA HIS A 166 -1.54 -7.31 15.96
C HIS A 166 -2.31 -6.33 16.85
N GLY A 167 -3.64 -6.23 16.68
CA GLY A 167 -4.51 -5.39 17.51
C GLY A 167 -5.03 -4.13 16.84
N PHE A 168 -4.94 -4.01 15.50
CA PHE A 168 -5.68 -2.95 14.79
C PHE A 168 -7.18 -3.20 14.91
N GLU A 169 -7.93 -2.15 15.24
CA GLU A 169 -9.38 -2.18 15.48
C GLU A 169 -10.17 -1.96 14.18
N HIS A 170 -9.62 -1.14 13.28
CA HIS A 170 -10.21 -0.84 11.99
C HIS A 170 -9.22 -1.19 10.87
N VAL A 171 -9.66 -1.99 9.90
CA VAL A 171 -8.90 -2.31 8.69
C VAL A 171 -9.63 -1.72 7.49
N ILE A 172 -9.04 -0.73 6.84
CA ILE A 172 -9.62 -0.03 5.69
C ILE A 172 -9.09 -0.67 4.40
N LEU A 173 -9.97 -0.94 3.45
CA LEU A 173 -9.66 -1.39 2.10
C LEU A 173 -10.16 -0.37 1.08
N PHE A 174 -9.25 0.16 0.26
CA PHE A 174 -9.60 0.92 -0.94
C PHE A 174 -8.56 0.70 -2.05
N GLY A 175 -8.91 0.99 -3.30
CA GLY A 175 -8.02 0.65 -4.41
C GLY A 175 -8.20 1.52 -5.64
N ASP A 176 -7.14 1.57 -6.44
CA ASP A 176 -7.07 2.41 -7.63
C ASP A 176 -7.29 1.65 -8.95
N SER A 177 -7.77 0.41 -8.93
CA SER A 177 -8.11 -0.38 -10.13
C SER A 177 -9.57 -0.85 -10.08
N GLY A 178 -10.23 -0.89 -11.24
CA GLY A 178 -11.67 -1.17 -11.30
C GLY A 178 -12.02 -2.65 -11.12
N GLY A 179 -11.17 -3.56 -11.61
CA GLY A 179 -11.46 -4.99 -11.67
C GLY A 179 -11.50 -5.68 -10.30
N ASN A 180 -11.02 -5.02 -9.25
CA ASN A 180 -10.78 -5.63 -7.94
C ASN A 180 -11.69 -5.11 -6.81
N GLN A 181 -12.61 -4.17 -7.11
CA GLN A 181 -13.49 -3.54 -6.12
C GLN A 181 -14.41 -4.56 -5.42
N SER A 182 -15.02 -5.47 -6.19
CA SER A 182 -15.89 -6.52 -5.66
C SER A 182 -15.15 -7.51 -4.76
N GLY A 183 -13.86 -7.76 -5.04
CA GLY A 183 -13.02 -8.60 -4.19
C GLY A 183 -12.76 -7.98 -2.83
N MET A 184 -12.46 -6.68 -2.78
CA MET A 184 -12.31 -5.96 -1.52
C MET A 184 -13.61 -5.93 -0.71
N GLU A 185 -14.74 -5.68 -1.37
CA GLU A 185 -16.07 -5.71 -0.74
C GLU A 185 -16.38 -7.08 -0.13
N ALA A 186 -16.18 -8.15 -0.91
CA ALA A 186 -16.43 -9.52 -0.46
C ALA A 186 -15.53 -9.94 0.71
N VAL A 187 -14.25 -9.55 0.67
CA VAL A 187 -13.31 -9.80 1.77
C VAL A 187 -13.74 -9.05 3.03
N ALA A 188 -14.05 -7.75 2.93
CA ALA A 188 -14.49 -6.96 4.07
C ALA A 188 -15.74 -7.56 4.74
N ALA A 189 -16.74 -7.95 3.94
CA ALA A 189 -17.95 -8.60 4.44
C ALA A 189 -17.62 -9.93 5.17
N ARG A 190 -16.84 -10.81 4.55
CA ARG A 190 -16.46 -12.11 5.12
C ARG A 190 -15.62 -11.98 6.40
N LEU A 191 -14.76 -10.98 6.49
CA LEU A 191 -14.00 -10.69 7.71
C LEU A 191 -14.94 -10.26 8.84
N ASN A 192 -15.90 -9.39 8.56
CA ASN A 192 -16.88 -8.92 9.54
C ASN A 192 -17.87 -10.00 10.01
N GLU A 193 -18.07 -11.09 9.25
CA GLU A 193 -18.84 -12.25 9.72
C GLU A 193 -18.15 -12.99 10.88
N ARG A 194 -16.81 -12.88 11.00
CA ARG A 194 -16.00 -13.65 11.96
C ARG A 194 -15.20 -12.80 12.93
N TRP A 195 -15.14 -11.49 12.75
CA TRP A 195 -14.52 -10.55 13.70
C TRP A 195 -15.56 -10.03 14.68
N TYR A 196 -15.18 -9.97 15.96
CA TYR A 196 -16.06 -9.48 17.04
C TYR A 196 -15.44 -8.29 17.80
N ASP A 197 -14.14 -8.06 17.63
CA ASP A 197 -13.29 -7.10 18.32
C ASP A 197 -12.56 -6.15 17.35
N ALA A 198 -12.86 -6.23 16.05
CA ALA A 198 -12.33 -5.39 14.99
C ALA A 198 -13.31 -5.34 13.81
N GLN A 199 -13.10 -4.42 12.87
CA GLN A 199 -13.93 -4.29 11.68
C GLN A 199 -13.12 -3.97 10.42
N ALA A 200 -13.53 -4.60 9.31
CA ALA A 200 -13.06 -4.31 7.98
C ALA A 200 -14.02 -3.36 7.27
N HIS A 201 -13.48 -2.33 6.61
CA HIS A 201 -14.23 -1.31 5.91
C HIS A 201 -13.79 -1.24 4.45
N PHE A 202 -14.69 -1.53 3.52
CA PHE A 202 -14.46 -1.25 2.10
C PHE A 202 -14.92 0.17 1.76
N ILE A 203 -14.05 0.97 1.14
CA ILE A 203 -14.28 2.39 0.82
C ILE A 203 -14.28 2.57 -0.72
N PRO A 204 -15.41 2.36 -1.40
CA PRO A 204 -15.51 2.50 -2.86
C PRO A 204 -15.36 3.95 -3.35
N GLU A 205 -15.55 4.93 -2.47
CA GLU A 205 -15.48 6.36 -2.80
C GLU A 205 -14.16 6.76 -3.46
N PHE A 206 -13.04 6.15 -3.07
CA PHE A 206 -11.72 6.47 -3.62
C PHE A 206 -11.63 6.22 -5.15
N TYR A 207 -12.38 5.24 -5.66
CA TYR A 207 -12.40 4.87 -7.08
C TYR A 207 -13.48 5.61 -7.89
N ARG A 208 -14.21 6.57 -7.29
CA ARG A 208 -15.20 7.38 -8.02
C ARG A 208 -14.53 8.47 -8.85
N TYR A 209 -13.81 8.07 -9.90
CA TYR A 209 -13.13 8.99 -10.83
C TYR A 209 -14.05 10.07 -11.41
N ARG A 210 -15.34 9.75 -11.62
CA ARG A 210 -16.35 10.73 -12.03
C ARG A 210 -16.38 11.97 -11.12
N ASP A 211 -16.29 11.78 -9.81
CA ASP A 211 -16.37 12.87 -8.83
C ASP A 211 -15.08 13.71 -8.89
N VAL A 212 -13.93 13.08 -9.16
CA VAL A 212 -12.65 13.75 -9.36
C VAL A 212 -12.65 14.60 -10.63
N HIS A 213 -13.15 14.08 -11.75
CA HIS A 213 -13.29 14.87 -12.98
C HIS A 213 -14.29 16.01 -12.82
N GLN A 214 -15.41 15.78 -12.13
CA GLN A 214 -16.38 16.85 -11.86
C GLN A 214 -15.75 17.97 -11.03
N TRP A 215 -15.04 17.62 -9.96
CA TRP A 215 -14.32 18.59 -9.14
C TRP A 215 -13.23 19.33 -9.91
N MET A 216 -12.46 18.63 -10.76
CA MET A 216 -11.46 19.24 -11.63
C MET A 216 -12.09 20.28 -12.58
N ASN A 217 -13.22 19.94 -13.20
CA ASN A 217 -13.94 20.84 -14.09
C ASN A 217 -14.45 22.07 -13.33
N ASP A 218 -15.11 21.88 -12.20
CA ASP A 218 -15.79 22.94 -11.45
C ASP A 218 -14.82 23.88 -10.74
N GLU A 219 -13.78 23.33 -10.11
CA GLU A 219 -12.86 24.09 -9.25
C GLU A 219 -11.60 24.56 -9.97
N LEU A 220 -11.14 23.82 -10.99
CA LEU A 220 -9.91 24.14 -11.72
C LEU A 220 -10.18 24.66 -13.13
N GLY A 221 -11.40 24.49 -13.67
CA GLY A 221 -11.72 24.88 -15.04
C GLY A 221 -10.92 24.11 -16.10
N ILE A 222 -10.43 22.92 -15.75
CA ILE A 222 -9.67 22.04 -16.65
C ILE A 222 -10.63 21.00 -17.21
N PHE A 223 -10.78 20.97 -18.54
CA PHE A 223 -11.69 20.08 -19.23
C PHE A 223 -10.93 19.22 -20.23
N GLU A 224 -11.14 17.91 -20.17
CA GLU A 224 -10.65 16.97 -21.18
C GLU A 224 -11.62 16.95 -22.36
N THR A 225 -11.27 17.66 -23.44
CA THR A 225 -12.18 17.89 -24.58
C THR A 225 -11.90 17.02 -25.79
N ASP A 226 -10.76 16.34 -25.84
CA ASP A 226 -10.32 15.57 -27.01
C ASP A 226 -9.83 14.17 -26.57
N PRO A 227 -10.74 13.22 -26.30
CA PRO A 227 -10.35 11.92 -25.75
C PRO A 227 -9.49 11.13 -26.75
N GLU A 228 -8.26 10.80 -26.33
CA GLU A 228 -7.27 10.11 -27.19
C GLU A 228 -7.53 8.59 -27.29
N GLY A 229 -8.47 8.05 -26.51
CA GLY A 229 -8.82 6.63 -26.50
C GLY A 229 -7.72 5.71 -25.92
N ILE A 230 -6.80 6.28 -25.15
CA ILE A 230 -5.76 5.56 -24.43
C ILE A 230 -6.15 5.40 -22.95
N HIS A 231 -5.55 4.41 -22.28
CA HIS A 231 -5.83 4.11 -20.88
C HIS A 231 -5.06 5.02 -19.90
N ASP A 232 -5.20 6.32 -20.13
CA ASP A 232 -4.57 7.43 -19.42
C ASP A 232 -5.49 8.65 -19.51
N ASP A 233 -5.42 9.52 -18.51
CA ASP A 233 -6.13 10.79 -18.46
C ASP A 233 -5.28 11.85 -17.72
N PHE A 234 -5.72 13.10 -17.77
CA PHE A 234 -5.00 14.19 -17.13
C PHE A 234 -4.94 14.04 -15.60
N VAL A 235 -5.98 13.49 -14.97
CA VAL A 235 -6.04 13.32 -13.51
C VAL A 235 -4.94 12.38 -13.04
N ILE A 236 -4.84 11.20 -13.66
CA ILE A 236 -3.82 10.19 -13.39
C ILE A 236 -2.44 10.75 -13.67
N THR A 237 -2.22 11.30 -14.87
CA THR A 237 -0.91 11.81 -15.28
C THR A 237 -0.44 12.88 -14.29
N ALA A 238 -1.29 13.84 -13.94
CA ALA A 238 -0.94 14.92 -13.01
C ALA A 238 -0.63 14.38 -11.60
N ILE A 239 -1.42 13.44 -11.08
CA ILE A 239 -1.16 12.82 -9.76
C ILE A 239 0.14 12.03 -9.77
N MET A 240 0.42 11.22 -10.80
CA MET A 240 1.67 10.47 -10.91
C MET A 240 2.90 11.39 -10.94
N MET A 241 2.79 12.56 -11.57
CA MET A 241 3.86 13.56 -11.57
C MET A 241 4.17 14.14 -10.18
N VAL A 242 3.24 14.05 -9.22
CA VAL A 242 3.50 14.45 -7.83
C VAL A 242 4.56 13.55 -7.19
N GLU A 243 4.48 12.25 -7.46
CA GLU A 243 5.41 11.24 -6.93
C GLU A 243 6.68 11.15 -7.79
N ASP A 244 6.51 10.90 -9.10
CA ASP A 244 7.63 10.73 -10.01
C ASP A 244 7.26 11.08 -11.47
N PRO A 245 7.63 12.28 -11.96
CA PRO A 245 7.41 12.69 -13.35
C PRO A 245 8.10 11.79 -14.39
N THR A 246 9.11 11.00 -14.02
CA THR A 246 9.76 10.08 -14.96
C THR A 246 8.84 8.90 -15.31
N MET A 247 7.86 8.59 -14.44
CA MET A 247 6.88 7.52 -14.64
C MET A 247 5.75 7.86 -15.60
N VAL A 248 5.65 9.13 -16.00
CA VAL A 248 4.76 9.60 -17.08
C VAL A 248 5.53 9.91 -18.37
N ARG A 249 6.82 9.56 -18.43
CA ARG A 249 7.74 9.84 -19.55
C ARG A 249 7.73 11.31 -19.95
N TYR A 250 7.72 12.21 -18.96
CA TYR A 250 7.50 13.64 -19.20
C TYR A 250 8.50 14.23 -20.19
N ASP A 251 9.80 14.01 -19.97
CA ASP A 251 10.84 14.61 -20.81
C ASP A 251 10.79 14.03 -22.24
N GLU A 252 10.50 12.74 -22.41
CA GLU A 252 10.31 12.11 -23.72
C GLU A 252 9.05 12.62 -24.42
N ARG A 253 7.94 12.80 -23.70
CA ARG A 253 6.71 13.41 -24.22
C ARG A 253 6.97 14.84 -24.70
N VAL A 254 7.69 15.65 -23.93
CA VAL A 254 8.08 17.01 -24.34
C VAL A 254 8.91 16.96 -25.62
N ALA A 255 9.96 16.12 -25.66
CA ALA A 255 10.82 15.98 -26.83
C ALA A 255 10.05 15.53 -28.09
N ALA A 256 9.02 14.70 -27.92
CA ALA A 256 8.18 14.21 -29.01
C ALA A 256 7.00 15.15 -29.37
N GLY A 257 6.81 16.28 -28.69
CA GLY A 257 5.63 17.13 -28.88
C GLY A 257 4.31 16.47 -28.45
N ARG A 258 4.38 15.57 -27.46
CA ARG A 258 3.29 14.78 -26.87
C ARG A 258 3.06 15.08 -25.39
N ALA A 259 3.44 16.28 -24.93
CA ALA A 259 3.25 16.75 -23.55
C ALA A 259 1.81 17.25 -23.31
N SER A 260 0.84 16.44 -23.69
CA SER A 260 -0.58 16.64 -23.44
C SER A 260 -1.27 15.29 -23.33
N ILE A 261 -2.43 15.27 -22.68
CA ILE A 261 -3.34 14.13 -22.64
C ILE A 261 -4.78 14.64 -22.72
N ASN A 262 -5.58 14.03 -23.58
CA ASN A 262 -7.00 14.33 -23.79
C ASN A 262 -7.31 15.81 -24.07
N GLY A 263 -6.41 16.50 -24.76
CA GLY A 263 -6.50 17.93 -25.08
C GLY A 263 -5.97 18.87 -23.98
N VAL A 264 -5.50 18.34 -22.84
CA VAL A 264 -4.94 19.13 -21.74
C VAL A 264 -3.41 19.07 -21.74
N SER A 265 -2.76 20.23 -21.67
CA SER A 265 -1.30 20.32 -21.56
C SER A 265 -0.82 19.83 -20.19
N ILE A 266 0.23 19.00 -20.17
CA ILE A 266 0.97 18.65 -18.94
C ILE A 266 2.25 19.50 -18.77
N ALA A 267 2.45 20.49 -19.65
CA ALA A 267 3.55 21.45 -19.58
C ALA A 267 3.03 22.88 -19.26
N PRO A 268 3.78 23.68 -18.46
CA PRO A 268 5.04 23.32 -17.80
C PRO A 268 4.86 22.31 -16.66
N ARG A 269 5.90 21.50 -16.41
CA ARG A 269 5.88 20.37 -15.46
C ARG A 269 5.39 20.79 -14.07
N GLU A 270 5.83 21.95 -13.61
CA GLU A 270 5.56 22.47 -12.28
C GLU A 270 4.06 22.78 -12.09
N GLU A 271 3.38 23.22 -13.14
CA GLU A 271 1.93 23.50 -13.11
C GLU A 271 1.11 22.20 -13.11
N ALA A 272 1.52 21.20 -13.89
CA ALA A 272 0.90 19.88 -13.87
C ALA A 272 1.05 19.22 -12.49
N ILE A 273 2.25 19.30 -11.88
CA ILE A 273 2.48 18.81 -10.50
C ILE A 273 1.61 19.56 -9.49
N ALA A 274 1.55 20.89 -9.59
CA ALA A 274 0.73 21.69 -8.68
C ALA A 274 -0.75 21.32 -8.78
N THR A 275 -1.24 21.05 -10.00
CA THR A 275 -2.60 20.54 -10.24
C THR A 275 -2.78 19.13 -9.67
N GLY A 276 -1.83 18.23 -9.92
CA GLY A 276 -1.81 16.87 -9.36
C GLY A 276 -1.92 16.86 -7.84
N ARG A 277 -1.23 17.76 -7.14
CA ARG A 277 -1.34 17.90 -5.67
C ARG A 277 -2.75 18.27 -5.22
N LYS A 278 -3.44 19.15 -5.96
CA LYS A 278 -4.82 19.55 -5.63
C LYS A 278 -5.79 18.40 -5.86
N LEU A 279 -5.66 17.69 -6.99
CA LEU A 279 -6.47 16.51 -7.31
C LEU A 279 -6.26 15.39 -6.28
N LEU A 280 -5.01 15.10 -5.93
CA LEU A 280 -4.67 14.14 -4.89
C LEU A 280 -5.28 14.55 -3.55
N ARG A 281 -5.19 15.84 -3.17
CA ARG A 281 -5.77 16.33 -1.93
C ARG A 281 -7.29 16.17 -1.89
N PHE A 282 -7.99 16.48 -2.98
CA PHE A 282 -9.43 16.22 -3.09
C PHE A 282 -9.76 14.74 -2.85
N ARG A 283 -9.04 13.82 -3.51
CA ARG A 283 -9.24 12.37 -3.32
C ARG A 283 -8.99 11.93 -1.87
N VAL A 284 -7.94 12.45 -1.23
CA VAL A 284 -7.64 12.20 0.19
C VAL A 284 -8.80 12.68 1.06
N ASP A 285 -9.28 13.90 0.87
CA ASP A 285 -10.35 14.50 1.68
C ASP A 285 -11.66 13.71 1.59
N GLU A 286 -12.08 13.33 0.38
CA GLU A 286 -13.29 12.52 0.19
C GLU A 286 -13.15 11.12 0.79
N THR A 287 -11.97 10.52 0.68
CA THR A 287 -11.71 9.18 1.25
C THR A 287 -11.72 9.22 2.78
N VAL A 288 -11.12 10.24 3.39
CA VAL A 288 -11.14 10.42 4.85
C VAL A 288 -12.56 10.63 5.36
N LYS A 289 -13.38 11.42 4.65
CA LYS A 289 -14.81 11.59 4.97
C LYS A 289 -15.54 10.25 4.93
N ALA A 290 -15.32 9.46 3.88
CA ALA A 290 -15.95 8.14 3.73
C ALA A 290 -15.51 7.15 4.82
N ILE A 291 -14.22 7.11 5.17
CA ILE A 291 -13.69 6.29 6.26
C ILE A 291 -14.34 6.67 7.59
N ARG A 292 -14.37 7.96 7.93
CA ARG A 292 -15.00 8.43 9.18
C ARG A 292 -16.47 8.06 9.25
N ALA A 293 -17.22 8.25 8.16
CA ALA A 293 -18.62 7.87 8.09
C ALA A 293 -18.84 6.35 8.24
N SER A 294 -17.97 5.53 7.62
CA SER A 294 -18.03 4.07 7.71
C SER A 294 -17.78 3.58 9.15
N ILE A 295 -16.77 4.14 9.83
CA ILE A 295 -16.47 3.83 11.24
C ILE A 295 -17.59 4.29 12.17
N GLU A 296 -18.14 5.49 11.96
CA GLU A 296 -19.25 5.99 12.78
C GLU A 296 -20.50 5.10 12.65
N ALA A 297 -20.86 4.72 11.42
CA ALA A 297 -22.01 3.86 11.15
C ALA A 297 -21.87 2.50 11.85
N SER A 298 -20.67 1.94 11.84
CA SER A 298 -20.43 0.61 12.37
C SER A 298 -20.36 0.58 13.91
N MET A 299 -19.89 1.67 14.54
CA MET A 299 -20.00 1.85 15.99
C MET A 299 -21.46 2.00 16.45
N ALA A 300 -22.30 2.67 15.65
CA ALA A 300 -23.73 2.79 15.92
C ALA A 300 -24.49 1.47 15.75
N GLU A 301 -23.98 0.53 14.96
CA GLU A 301 -24.49 -0.84 14.87
C GLU A 301 -24.09 -1.70 16.08
N ALA A 302 -22.84 -1.61 16.53
CA ALA A 302 -22.36 -2.37 17.69
C ALA A 302 -23.00 -1.97 19.03
N GLY A 303 -23.50 -0.73 19.13
CA GLY A 303 -24.21 -0.23 20.31
C GLY A 303 -25.71 -0.57 20.37
N ARG A 304 -26.26 -1.22 19.34
CA ARG A 304 -27.67 -1.68 19.27
C ARG A 304 -27.79 -3.15 19.68
#